data_AF-A0A059DHZ0-F1
#
_entry.id   AF-A0A059DHZ0-F1
#
_cell.length_a   1.000
_cell.length_b   1.000
_cell.length_c   1.000
_cell.angle_alpha   90.00
_cell.angle_beta   90.00
_cell.angle_gamma   90.00
#
_symmetry.space_group_name_H-M   'P 1'
#
loop_
_entity.id
_entity.type
_entity.pdbx_description
1 polymer ?
#
loop_
_entity_poly.entity_id
_entity_poly.type
_entity_poly.pdbx_seq_one_letter_code
_entity_poly.pdbx_strand_id
1 'polypeptide(L)' 'MKGLASWEDLLIAIEKINSYLSKKENCSENRSFFQDEISSLALGPKARSYLLLLTRMKHLVVETVDGLISYRVL' A
#
# COMPACT_ATOMS: atom_id res chain seq x y z
N MET A 1 1.68 20.01 6.23
CA MET A 1 1.93 18.88 5.31
C MET A 1 2.98 19.26 4.25
N LYS A 2 4.16 19.72 4.68
CA LYS A 2 5.35 19.80 3.81
C LYS A 2 6.25 18.63 4.22
N GLY A 3 6.53 17.69 3.30
CA GLY A 3 7.66 16.76 3.44
C GLY A 3 7.39 15.29 3.83
N LEU A 4 6.19 14.72 3.65
CA LEU A 4 6.02 13.27 3.91
C LEU A 4 6.77 12.38 2.89
N ALA A 5 6.77 12.79 1.62
CA ALA A 5 7.34 12.08 0.48
C ALA A 5 7.49 13.05 -0.71
N SER A 6 8.47 12.81 -1.59
CA SER A 6 8.44 13.45 -2.91
C SER A 6 7.38 12.77 -3.78
N TRP A 7 6.93 13.45 -4.83
CA TRP A 7 6.00 12.86 -5.80
C TRP A 7 6.62 11.65 -6.52
N GLU A 8 7.91 11.74 -6.85
CA GLU A 8 8.69 10.66 -7.47
C GLU A 8 8.78 9.42 -6.56
N ASP A 9 9.08 9.62 -5.27
CA ASP A 9 9.12 8.54 -4.28
C ASP A 9 7.76 7.83 -4.17
N LEU A 10 6.66 8.59 -4.26
CA LEU A 10 5.30 8.04 -4.20
C LEU A 10 4.98 7.20 -5.44
N LEU A 11 5.39 7.64 -6.64
CA LEU A 11 5.20 6.87 -7.87
C LEU A 11 5.95 5.54 -7.81
N ILE A 12 7.21 5.55 -7.35
CA ILE A 12 8.00 4.33 -7.18
C ILE A 12 7.33 3.38 -6.16
N ALA A 13 6.76 3.92 -5.08
CA ALA A 13 6.03 3.12 -4.11
C ALA A 13 4.76 2.47 -4.72
N ILE A 14 4.03 3.21 -5.56
CA ILE A 14 2.84 2.70 -6.27
C ILE A 14 3.24 1.57 -7.23
N GLU A 15 4.32 1.72 -8.00
CA GLU A 15 4.80 0.66 -8.90
C GLU A 15 5.15 -0.62 -8.15
N LYS A 16 5.81 -0.51 -6.99
CA LYS A 16 6.13 -1.65 -6.13
C LYS A 16 4.88 -2.33 -5.57
N ILE A 17 3.90 -1.55 -5.09
CA ILE A 17 2.60 -2.07 -4.62
C ILE A 17 1.91 -2.85 -5.75
N ASN A 18 1.82 -2.26 -6.95
CA ASN A 18 1.17 -2.89 -8.10
C ASN A 18 1.89 -4.15 -8.55
N SER A 19 3.23 -4.16 -8.56
CA SER A 19 4.03 -5.34 -8.88
C SER A 19 3.89 -6.45 -7.85
N TYR A 20 3.76 -6.09 -6.56
CA TYR A 20 3.50 -7.06 -5.49
C TYR A 20 2.11 -7.70 -5.65
N LEU A 21 1.08 -6.86 -5.87
CA LEU A 21 -0.30 -7.32 -6.05
C LEU A 21 -0.49 -8.16 -7.31
N SER A 22 0.20 -7.85 -8.42
CA SER A 22 0.12 -8.67 -9.63
C SER A 22 0.72 -10.06 -9.45
N LYS A 23 1.75 -10.20 -8.61
CA LYS A 23 2.34 -11.51 -8.28
C LYS A 23 1.51 -12.32 -7.29
N LYS A 24 0.61 -11.67 -6.55
CA LYS A 24 -0.26 -12.27 -5.53
C LYS A 24 -1.51 -12.93 -6.13
N GLU A 25 -1.50 -13.24 -7.43
CA GLU A 25 -2.64 -13.60 -8.31
C GLU A 25 -3.52 -14.81 -7.89
N ASN A 26 -3.28 -15.43 -6.74
CA ASN A 26 -4.08 -16.55 -6.23
C ASN A 26 -5.13 -16.17 -5.16
N CYS A 27 -5.35 -14.88 -4.87
CA CYS A 27 -6.40 -14.43 -3.96
C CYS A 27 -7.41 -13.51 -4.66
N SER A 28 -8.55 -14.14 -4.95
CA SER A 28 -9.84 -13.63 -5.40
C SER A 28 -10.18 -12.17 -5.05
N GLU A 29 -10.70 -11.47 -6.06
CA GLU A 29 -11.61 -10.30 -6.05
C GLU A 29 -11.16 -9.00 -5.35
N ASN A 30 -10.26 -9.01 -4.36
CA ASN A 30 -9.88 -7.82 -3.60
C ASN A 30 -8.36 -7.62 -3.60
N ARG A 31 -7.87 -6.75 -4.49
CA ARG A 31 -6.46 -6.30 -4.55
C ARG A 31 -6.06 -5.65 -3.23
N SER A 32 -5.58 -6.46 -2.30
CA SER A 32 -5.29 -6.05 -0.94
C SER A 32 -4.02 -6.70 -0.38
N PHE A 33 -3.43 -6.04 0.61
CA PHE A 33 -2.29 -6.55 1.36
C PHE A 33 -2.42 -6.17 2.83
N PHE A 34 -1.90 -7.04 3.70
CA PHE A 34 -1.91 -6.84 5.14
C PHE A 34 -0.71 -6.00 5.59
N GLN A 35 -0.80 -5.48 6.81
CA GLN A 35 0.25 -4.64 7.40
C GLN A 35 1.59 -5.36 7.57
N ASP A 36 1.57 -6.64 7.88
CA ASP A 36 2.76 -7.50 7.99
C ASP A 36 3.45 -7.71 6.63
N GLU A 37 2.68 -7.71 5.54
CA GLU A 37 3.18 -7.82 4.17
C GLU A 37 3.91 -6.55 3.68
N ILE A 38 3.77 -5.40 4.35
CA ILE A 38 4.40 -4.12 3.95
C ILE A 38 5.93 -4.26 3.80
N SER A 39 6.56 -5.07 4.66
CA SER A 39 8.00 -5.32 4.61
C SER A 39 8.43 -5.97 3.28
N SER A 40 7.56 -6.80 2.70
CA SER A 40 7.77 -7.51 1.43
C SER A 40 7.62 -6.60 0.21
N LEU A 41 6.94 -5.45 0.34
CA LEU A 41 6.80 -4.46 -0.74
C LEU A 41 8.06 -3.62 -0.94
N ALA A 42 9.04 -3.68 -0.03
CA ALA A 42 10.30 -2.95 -0.12
C ALA A 42 10.13 -1.43 -0.39
N LEU A 43 9.11 -0.81 0.25
CA LEU A 43 8.80 0.63 0.11
C LEU A 43 9.83 1.53 0.83
N GLY A 44 10.66 0.97 1.69
CA GLY A 44 11.67 1.70 2.46
C GLY A 44 11.12 2.38 3.71
N PRO A 45 11.92 3.26 4.36
CA PRO A 45 11.61 3.79 5.70
C PRO A 45 10.36 4.68 5.75
N LYS A 46 9.89 5.17 4.60
CA LYS A 46 8.70 6.02 4.46
C LYS A 46 7.44 5.24 4.06
N ALA A 47 7.45 3.90 4.13
CA ALA A 47 6.32 3.03 3.75
C ALA A 47 4.98 3.53 4.31
N ARG A 48 4.91 3.80 5.61
CA ARG A 48 3.69 4.30 6.28
C ARG A 48 3.25 5.67 5.77
N SER A 49 4.19 6.55 5.42
CA SER A 49 3.89 7.86 4.85
C SER A 49 3.24 7.75 3.47
N TYR A 50 3.73 6.84 2.62
CA TYR A 50 3.13 6.59 1.30
C TYR A 50 1.72 6.01 1.44
N LEU A 51 1.52 5.02 2.31
CA LEU A 51 0.20 4.41 2.55
C LEU A 51 -0.81 5.44 3.09
N LEU A 52 -0.37 6.30 4.02
CA LEU A 52 -1.19 7.39 4.54
C LEU A 52 -1.59 8.38 3.43
N LEU A 53 -0.66 8.75 2.56
CA LEU A 53 -0.93 9.63 1.41
C LEU A 53 -1.94 9.00 0.45
N LEU A 54 -1.72 7.74 0.07
CA LEU A 54 -2.64 7.01 -0.82
C LEU A 54 -4.04 6.86 -0.22
N THR A 55 -4.14 6.65 1.10
CA THR A 55 -5.42 6.62 1.82
C THR A 55 -6.11 7.99 1.78
N ARG A 56 -5.36 9.08 2.04
CA ARG A 56 -5.87 10.46 1.96
C ARG A 56 -6.33 10.85 0.55
N MET A 57 -5.66 10.33 -0.47
CA MET A 57 -5.99 10.52 -1.88
C MET A 57 -7.12 9.60 -2.38
N LYS A 58 -7.67 8.73 -1.52
CA LYS A 58 -8.71 7.75 -1.87
C LYS A 58 -8.28 6.75 -2.96
N HIS A 59 -7.00 6.35 -2.93
CA HIS A 59 -6.48 5.22 -3.72
C HIS A 59 -6.35 3.92 -2.90
N LEU A 60 -6.35 4.04 -1.57
CA LEU A 60 -6.38 2.91 -0.65
C LEU A 60 -7.50 3.10 0.38
N VAL A 61 -8.15 1.98 0.74
CA VAL A 61 -9.01 1.87 1.93
C VAL A 61 -8.29 1.02 2.96
N VAL A 62 -8.35 1.46 4.22
CA VAL A 62 -7.85 0.69 5.35
C VAL A 62 -9.03 -0.06 5.95
N GLU A 63 -8.91 -1.38 6.01
CA GLU A 63 -9.91 -2.30 6.55
C GLU A 63 -9.29 -3.09 7.70
N THR A 64 -10.14 -3.64 8.56
CA THR A 64 -9.72 -4.62 9.56
C THR A 64 -10.39 -5.94 9.23
N VAL A 65 -9.59 -6.94 8.87
CA VAL A 65 -10.04 -8.28 8.49
C VAL A 65 -9.40 -9.25 9.48
N ASP A 66 -10.22 -10.01 10.20
CA ASP A 66 -9.79 -10.98 11.22
C ASP A 66 -8.82 -10.40 12.27
N GLY A 67 -9.02 -9.13 12.65
CA GLY A 67 -8.17 -8.42 13.61
C GLY A 67 -6.85 -7.90 13.05
N LEU A 68 -6.59 -8.09 11.75
CA LEU A 68 -5.42 -7.58 11.04
C LEU A 68 -5.77 -6.37 10.19
N ILE A 69 -4.86 -5.41 10.11
CA ILE A 69 -5.00 -4.24 9.25
C ILE A 69 -4.70 -4.66 7.81
N SER A 70 -5.67 -4.44 6.92
CA SER A 70 -5.60 -4.68 5.48
C SER A 70 -5.71 -3.35 4.72
N TYR A 71 -4.94 -3.22 3.65
CA TYR A 71 -4.98 -2.11 2.71
C TYR A 71 -5.55 -2.61 1.40
N ARG A 72 -6.74 -2.15 1.02
CA ARG A 72 -7.40 -2.51 -0.24
C ARG A 72 -7.28 -1.38 -1.24
N VAL A 73 -6.89 -1.70 -2.47
CA VAL A 73 -6.84 -0.77 -3.60
C VAL A 73 -8.25 -0.51 -4.12
N LEU A 74 -8.56 0.77 -4.40
CA LEU A 74 -9.82 1.23 -5.00
C LEU A 74 -9.77 1.25 -6.52
#